data_AF-A0A0H1BNL9-F1
#
_entry.id   AF-A0A0H1BNL9-F1
#
_cell.length_a   1.000
_cell.length_b   1.000
_cell.length_c   1.000
_cell.angle_alpha   90.00
_cell.angle_beta   90.00
_cell.angle_gamma   90.00
#
_symmetry.space_group_name_H-M   'P 1'
#
loop_
_entity.id
_entity.type
_entity.pdbx_description
1 polymer ?
#
loop_
_entity_poly.entity_id
_entity_poly.type
_entity_poly.pdbx_seq_one_letter_code
_entity_poly.pdbx_strand_id
1 'polypeptide(L)' 'MDMDIDGADGDELDQLLRKTMGFSSFRTTQNTKVPGNNVYGVRKEKKTQYRQYMNRQGGFNRPLSPSR' A
#
# COMPACT_ATOMS: atom_id res chain seq x y z
N MET A 1 -35.08 22.12 24.73
CA MET A 1 -34.27 23.34 24.88
C MET A 1 -33.59 23.53 23.56
N ASP A 2 -34.21 24.30 22.67
CA ASP A 2 -33.52 24.79 21.48
C ASP A 2 -32.46 25.76 22.00
N MET A 3 -31.19 25.35 21.95
CA MET A 3 -30.08 26.22 22.30
C MET A 3 -29.90 27.19 21.14
N ASP A 4 -30.39 28.43 21.32
CA ASP A 4 -30.13 29.56 20.43
C ASP A 4 -28.60 29.81 20.39
N ILE A 5 -27.94 29.26 19.36
CA ILE A 5 -26.47 29.24 19.19
C ILE A 5 -25.98 30.34 18.24
N ASP A 6 -26.86 31.26 17.82
CA ASP A 6 -26.60 32.26 16.79
C ASP A 6 -25.69 33.44 17.21
N GLY A 7 -25.16 33.43 18.44
CA GLY A 7 -24.35 34.52 18.98
C GLY A 7 -23.03 34.13 19.65
N ALA A 8 -22.65 32.84 19.66
CA ALA A 8 -21.37 32.42 20.19
C ALA A 8 -20.29 32.60 19.13
N ASP A 9 -19.27 33.40 19.44
CA ASP A 9 -18.05 33.53 18.66
C ASP A 9 -17.58 32.11 18.28
N GLY A 10 -17.40 31.84 16.98
CA GLY A 10 -17.16 30.47 16.48
C GLY A 10 -16.02 29.73 17.20
N ASP A 11 -15.06 30.48 17.74
CA ASP A 11 -13.93 29.99 18.51
C ASP A 11 -14.29 29.51 19.93
N GLU A 12 -15.30 30.08 20.58
CA GLU A 12 -15.76 29.67 21.92
C GLU A 12 -16.56 28.37 21.84
N LEU A 13 -17.41 28.23 20.81
CA LEU A 13 -18.14 27.00 20.53
C LEU A 13 -17.18 25.84 20.19
N ASP A 14 -16.15 26.12 19.39
CA ASP A 14 -15.11 25.14 19.06
C ASP A 14 -14.34 24.70 20.30
N GLN A 15 -14.04 25.62 21.22
CA GLN A 15 -13.39 25.30 22.49
C GLN A 15 -14.28 24.47 23.42
N LEU A 16 -15.58 24.75 23.47
CA LEU A 16 -16.54 23.97 24.26
C LEU A 16 -16.68 22.55 23.69
N LEU A 17 -16.77 22.40 22.37
CA LEU A 17 -16.80 21.11 21.69
C LEU A 17 -15.52 20.30 21.94
N ARG A 18 -14.34 20.92 21.87
CA ARG A 18 -13.05 20.26 22.17
C ARG A 18 -12.96 19.78 23.63
N LYS A 19 -13.44 20.60 24.57
CA LYS A 19 -13.46 20.27 26.00
C LYS A 19 -14.46 19.17 26.35
N THR A 20 -15.61 19.14 25.69
CA THR A 20 -16.67 18.16 25.94
C THR A 20 -16.43 16.82 25.25
N MET A 21 -15.93 16.82 24.01
CA MET A 21 -15.70 15.61 23.21
C MET A 21 -14.31 14.99 23.43
N GLY A 22 -13.33 15.77 23.90
CA GLY A 22 -11.98 15.27 24.24
C GLY A 22 -11.04 15.03 23.05
N PHE A 23 -11.44 15.39 21.82
CA PHE A 23 -10.58 15.38 20.64
C PHE A 23 -10.75 16.69 19.86
N SER A 24 -9.69 17.13 19.17
CA SER A 24 -9.68 18.42 18.47
C SER A 24 -9.71 18.30 16.95
N SER A 25 -9.22 17.20 16.38
CA SER A 25 -9.26 16.95 14.94
C SER A 25 -9.11 15.47 14.62
N PHE A 26 -9.57 15.08 13.43
CA PHE A 26 -9.32 13.76 12.86
C PHE A 26 -8.25 13.87 11.78
N ARG A 27 -7.29 12.94 11.79
CA ARG A 27 -6.31 12.79 10.71
C ARG A 27 -6.61 11.54 9.91
N THR A 28 -6.44 11.62 8.58
CA THR A 28 -6.50 10.47 7.67
C THR A 28 -5.10 10.00 7.27
N THR A 29 -4.97 8.70 7.00
CA THR A 29 -3.75 8.11 6.41
C THR A 29 -3.85 7.96 4.88
N GLN A 30 -4.95 8.40 4.26
CA GLN A 30 -5.15 8.34 2.82
C GLN A 30 -4.00 9.05 2.09
N ASN A 31 -3.37 8.35 1.13
CA ASN A 31 -2.22 8.82 0.36
C ASN A 31 -0.98 9.21 1.20
N THR A 32 -0.88 8.74 2.45
CA THR A 32 0.31 8.95 3.29
C THR A 32 1.13 7.66 3.41
N LYS A 33 2.47 7.80 3.46
CA LYS A 33 3.36 6.67 3.72
C LYS A 33 3.35 6.34 5.22
N VAL A 34 2.91 5.12 5.55
CA VAL A 34 2.93 4.61 6.93
C VAL A 34 4.20 3.77 7.14
N PRO A 35 5.09 4.12 8.08
CA PRO A 35 6.27 3.31 8.41
C PRO A 35 5.86 1.86 8.75
N GLY A 36 6.57 0.87 8.22
CA GLY A 36 6.26 -0.55 8.42
C GLY A 36 5.18 -1.12 7.51
N ASN A 37 4.42 -0.29 6.78
CA ASN A 37 3.45 -0.74 5.78
C ASN A 37 4.08 -0.90 4.38
N ASN A 38 5.20 -1.61 4.31
CA ASN A 38 5.97 -1.85 3.08
C ASN A 38 6.30 -3.33 2.84
N VAL A 39 5.64 -4.23 3.59
CA VAL A 39 5.82 -5.67 3.46
C VAL A 39 4.94 -6.17 2.31
N TYR A 40 5.56 -6.65 1.24
CA TYR A 40 4.88 -7.34 0.15
C TYR A 40 5.74 -8.51 -0.34
N GLY A 41 5.10 -9.56 -0.85
CA GLY A 41 5.79 -10.72 -1.41
C GLY A 41 5.03 -11.24 -2.61
N VAL A 42 5.76 -11.60 -3.68
CA VAL A 42 5.19 -12.22 -4.88
C VAL A 42 5.80 -13.60 -5.06
N ARG A 43 4.96 -14.63 -5.05
CA ARG A 43 5.36 -16.00 -5.38
C ARG A 43 5.40 -16.16 -6.91
N LYS A 44 6.59 -16.29 -7.48
CA LYS A 44 6.79 -16.57 -8.91
C LYS A 44 7.19 -18.03 -9.08
N GLU A 45 6.25 -18.85 -9.54
CA GLU A 45 6.58 -20.22 -9.96
C GLU A 45 7.30 -20.18 -11.30
N LYS A 46 8.54 -20.67 -11.34
CA LYS A 46 9.27 -20.88 -12.60
C LYS A 46 8.97 -22.30 -13.08
N LYS A 47 8.52 -22.43 -14.33
CA LYS A 47 8.38 -23.76 -14.96
C LYS A 47 9.76 -24.39 -15.13
N THR A 48 9.92 -25.63 -14.72
CA THR A 48 11.13 -26.42 -15.01
C THR A 48 11.20 -26.65 -16.51
N GLN A 49 12.24 -26.14 -17.15
CA GLN A 49 12.52 -26.38 -18.56
C GLN A 49 13.80 -27.24 -18.66
N TYR A 50 13.72 -28.36 -19.37
CA TYR A 50 14.83 -29.28 -19.53
C TYR A 50 15.66 -28.93 -20.77
N ARG A 51 16.97 -29.22 -20.68
CA ARG A 51 17.89 -29.02 -21.81
C ARG A 51 17.79 -30.19 -22.77
N GLN A 52 17.56 -29.90 -24.04
CA GLN A 52 17.65 -30.90 -25.10
C GLN A 52 19.10 -31.03 -25.56
N TYR A 53 19.70 -32.21 -25.43
CA TYR A 53 21.11 -32.46 -25.82
C TYR A 53 21.25 -33.02 -27.24
N MET A 54 20.39 -33.96 -27.61
CA MET A 54 20.45 -34.65 -28.91
C MET A 54 19.46 -34.06 -29.92
N ASN A 55 19.80 -34.12 -31.20
CA ASN A 55 18.98 -33.66 -32.34
C ASN A 55 18.46 -32.23 -32.19
N ARG A 56 19.37 -31.33 -31.79
CA ARG A 56 19.05 -29.92 -31.55
C ARG A 56 19.04 -29.14 -32.85
N GLN A 57 18.03 -28.29 -33.02
CA GLN A 57 17.97 -27.33 -34.12
C GLN A 57 19.11 -26.31 -33.99
N GLY A 58 19.96 -26.23 -35.02
CA GLY A 58 21.12 -25.33 -35.09
C GLY A 58 22.48 -25.93 -34.66
N GLY A 59 22.54 -27.22 -34.36
CA GLY A 59 23.81 -27.96 -34.22
C GLY A 59 24.53 -27.82 -32.87
N PHE A 60 25.66 -28.52 -32.75
CA PHE A 60 26.38 -28.73 -31.48
C PHE A 60 27.00 -27.46 -30.88
N ASN A 61 27.49 -26.55 -31.72
CA ASN A 61 28.20 -25.33 -31.28
C ASN A 61 27.27 -24.20 -30.78
N ARG A 62 25.97 -24.44 -30.64
CA ARG A 62 25.01 -23.45 -30.08
C ARG A 62 24.74 -23.73 -28.60
N PRO A 63 24.54 -22.70 -27.77
CA PRO A 63 24.22 -22.87 -26.35
C PRO A 63 22.89 -23.64 -26.16
N LEU A 64 22.87 -24.55 -25.21
CA LEU A 64 21.70 -25.36 -24.85
C LEU A 64 20.62 -24.45 -24.25
N SER A 65 19.41 -24.52 -24.80
CA SER A 65 18.21 -23.94 -24.19
C SER A 65 17.67 -24.91 -23.13
N PRO A 66 17.22 -24.43 -21.95
CA PRO A 66 17.24 -23.04 -21.49
C PRO A 66 18.64 -22.59 -21.08
N SER A 67 18.94 -21.30 -21.25
CA SER A 67 20.10 -20.69 -20.61
C SER A 67 19.98 -20.84 -19.10
N ARG A 68 21.08 -21.24 -18.45
CA ARG A 68 21.14 -21.46 -17.00
C ARG A 68 20.78 -20.21 -16.22
#